data_AF-A0A7J8P1T6-F1
#
_entry.id   AF-A0A7J8P1T6-F1
#
_cell.length_a   1.000
_cell.length_b   1.000
_cell.length_c   1.000
_cell.angle_alpha   90.00
_cell.angle_beta   90.00
_cell.angle_gamma   90.00
#
_symmetry.space_group_name_H-M   'P 1'
#
loop_
_entity.id
_entity.type
_entity.pdbx_description
1 polymer ?
#
loop_
_entity_poly.entity_id
_entity_poly.type
_entity_poly.pdbx_seq_one_letter_code
_entity_poly.pdbx_strand_id
1 'polypeptide(L)'
;MNPNYTEFKFPQIKAHPWHKLFHKQLPPEAVDLVSRLLQYSPKLRCTALEALAHPFFNDLRVPDLSLPNGRPLPSLFNFTAQELAGASTELRQRLVPEHART
;
A
#
# COMPACT_ATOMS: atom_id res chain seq x y z
N MET A 1 -14.85 -6.82 -11.90
CA MET A 1 -16.21 -6.47 -12.36
C MET A 1 -16.85 -7.69 -12.98
N ASN A 2 -18.18 -7.82 -12.85
CA ASN A 2 -18.92 -8.99 -13.28
C ASN A 2 -19.15 -8.96 -14.80
N PRO A 3 -18.63 -9.93 -15.58
CA PRO A 3 -18.80 -9.99 -17.03
C PRO A 3 -20.27 -10.06 -17.47
N ASN A 4 -21.15 -10.58 -16.62
CA ASN A 4 -22.57 -10.77 -16.90
C ASN A 4 -23.41 -9.51 -16.59
N TYR A 5 -22.78 -8.40 -16.19
CA TYR A 5 -23.45 -7.19 -15.73
C TYR A 5 -23.05 -5.97 -16.58
N THR A 6 -23.53 -5.95 -17.83
CA THR A 6 -23.16 -4.94 -18.85
C THR A 6 -24.29 -3.97 -19.20
N GLU A 7 -25.56 -4.31 -18.95
CA GLU A 7 -26.71 -3.57 -19.50
C GLU A 7 -27.34 -2.53 -18.55
N PHE A 8 -26.76 -2.32 -17.36
CA PHE A 8 -27.29 -1.33 -16.44
C PHE A 8 -26.81 0.08 -16.80
N LYS A 9 -27.73 0.96 -17.17
CA LYS A 9 -27.42 2.38 -17.42
C LYS A 9 -27.30 3.12 -16.10
N PHE A 10 -26.07 3.32 -15.65
CA PHE A 10 -25.79 4.22 -14.54
C PHE A 10 -25.78 5.69 -14.98
N PRO A 11 -26.18 6.63 -14.11
CA PRO A 11 -25.88 8.03 -14.34
C PRO A 11 -24.35 8.21 -14.45
N GLN A 12 -23.90 9.03 -15.39
CA GLN A 12 -22.47 9.34 -15.53
C GLN A 12 -22.02 10.27 -14.41
N ILE A 13 -21.56 9.68 -13.31
CA ILE A 13 -20.95 10.41 -12.20
C ILE A 13 -19.46 10.54 -12.51
N LYS A 14 -18.97 11.78 -12.61
CA LYS A 14 -17.53 12.04 -12.76
C LYS A 14 -16.81 11.68 -11.47
N ALA A 15 -15.65 11.06 -11.60
CA ALA A 15 -14.80 10.78 -10.45
C ALA A 15 -14.49 12.07 -9.70
N HIS A 16 -14.77 12.08 -8.40
CA HIS A 16 -14.33 13.16 -7.53
C HIS A 16 -12.82 13.01 -7.27
N PRO A 17 -12.01 14.05 -7.54
CA PRO A 17 -10.57 13.95 -7.34
C PRO A 17 -10.23 13.70 -5.87
N TRP A 18 -9.31 12.76 -5.61
CA TRP A 18 -8.90 12.39 -4.25
C TRP A 18 -8.41 13.57 -3.41
N HIS A 19 -7.69 14.52 -4.01
CA HIS A 19 -7.20 15.73 -3.33
C HIS A 19 -8.30 16.71 -2.90
N LYS A 20 -9.53 16.58 -3.42
CA LYS A 20 -10.70 17.32 -2.94
C LYS A 20 -11.47 16.58 -1.85
N LEU A 21 -11.30 15.27 -1.79
CA LEU A 21 -11.99 14.37 -0.88
C LEU A 21 -11.25 14.27 0.45
N PHE A 22 -9.92 14.20 0.40
CA PHE A 22 -9.06 14.29 1.55
C PHE A 22 -8.73 15.75 1.86
N HIS A 23 -9.01 16.19 3.09
CA HIS A 23 -8.65 17.52 3.56
C HIS A 23 -7.11 17.70 3.50
N LYS A 24 -6.65 18.95 3.44
CA LYS A 24 -5.23 19.39 3.22
C LYS A 24 -4.14 18.74 4.10
N GLN A 25 -4.49 17.89 5.05
CA GLN A 25 -3.57 17.25 6.00
C GLN A 25 -3.07 15.87 5.56
N LEU A 26 -3.60 15.26 4.50
CA LEU A 26 -3.13 13.94 4.07
C LEU A 26 -1.80 14.03 3.29
N PRO A 27 -0.80 13.18 3.61
CA PRO A 27 0.41 13.05 2.81
C PRO A 27 0.06 12.62 1.36
N PRO A 28 0.74 13.16 0.34
CA PRO A 28 0.50 12.78 -1.05
C PRO A 28 0.73 11.28 -1.30
N GLU A 29 1.64 10.64 -0.55
CA GLU A 29 1.93 9.21 -0.60
C GLU A 29 0.74 8.37 -0.13
N ALA A 30 0.00 8.84 0.88
CA ALA A 30 -1.20 8.17 1.37
C ALA A 30 -2.30 8.17 0.31
N VAL A 31 -2.46 9.31 -0.38
CA VAL A 31 -3.43 9.45 -1.48
C VAL A 31 -3.06 8.54 -2.65
N ASP A 32 -1.77 8.47 -3.01
CA ASP A 32 -1.30 7.57 -4.08
C ASP A 32 -1.59 6.10 -3.73
N LEU A 33 -1.29 5.67 -2.50
CA LEU A 33 -1.55 4.31 -2.04
C LEU A 33 -3.04 3.95 -2.14
N VAL A 34 -3.92 4.81 -1.63
CA VAL A 34 -5.37 4.62 -1.68
C VAL A 34 -5.86 4.54 -3.12
N SER A 35 -5.32 5.37 -4.02
CA SER A 35 -5.70 5.35 -5.43
C SER A 35 -5.32 4.04 -6.14
N ARG A 36 -4.23 3.37 -5.73
CA ARG A 36 -3.81 2.06 -6.27
C ARG A 36 -4.62 0.90 -5.70
N LEU A 37 -5.11 1.03 -4.46
CA LEU A 37 -5.94 0.02 -3.79
C LEU A 37 -7.39 0.07 -4.29
N LEU A 38 -7.98 1.27 -4.38
CA LEU A 38 -9.38 1.50 -4.72
C LEU A 38 -9.59 1.57 -6.24
N GLN A 39 -9.16 0.52 -6.94
CA GLN A 39 -9.37 0.35 -8.38
C GLN A 39 -10.55 -0.58 -8.66
N TYR A 40 -11.45 -0.15 -9.55
CA TYR A 40 -12.60 -0.95 -10.00
C TYR A 40 -12.15 -2.25 -10.68
N SER A 41 -11.12 -2.17 -11.51
CA SER A 41 -10.51 -3.31 -12.20
C SER A 41 -9.63 -4.10 -11.22
N PRO A 42 -9.95 -5.37 -10.92
CA PRO A 42 -9.15 -6.17 -9.99
C PRO A 42 -7.70 -6.32 -10.42
N LYS A 43 -7.45 -6.36 -11.74
CA LYS A 43 -6.11 -6.48 -12.34
C LYS A 43 -5.24 -5.24 -12.18
N LEU A 44 -5.85 -4.07 -11.93
CA LEU A 44 -5.13 -2.81 -11.73
C LEU A 44 -4.87 -2.51 -10.26
N ARG A 45 -5.43 -3.31 -9.33
CA ARG A 45 -5.15 -3.15 -7.91
C ARG A 45 -3.73 -3.59 -7.64
N CYS A 46 -3.01 -2.81 -6.83
CA CYS A 46 -1.72 -3.26 -6.32
C CYS A 46 -1.90 -4.51 -5.47
N THR A 47 -0.90 -5.39 -5.51
CA THR A 47 -0.84 -6.57 -4.64
C THR A 47 -0.51 -6.16 -3.22
N ALA A 48 -0.79 -7.04 -2.25
CA ALA A 48 -0.48 -6.78 -0.84
C ALA A 48 1.02 -6.48 -0.63
N LEU A 49 1.91 -7.21 -1.30
CA LEU A 49 3.35 -7.03 -1.19
C LEU A 49 3.82 -5.70 -1.82
N GLU A 50 3.24 -5.30 -2.94
CA GLU A 50 3.52 -3.97 -3.54
C GLU A 50 3.00 -2.83 -2.66
N ALA A 51 1.83 -3.00 -2.04
CA ALA A 51 1.28 -2.03 -1.11
C ALA A 51 2.17 -1.89 0.14
N LEU A 52 2.67 -3.01 0.68
CA LEU A 52 3.63 -2.99 1.79
C LEU A 52 4.93 -2.29 1.39
N ALA A 53 5.43 -2.49 0.17
CA ALA A 53 6.64 -1.84 -0.36
C ALA A 53 6.45 -0.35 -0.73
N HIS A 54 5.26 0.22 -0.51
CA HIS A 54 4.94 1.60 -0.87
C HIS A 54 5.73 2.63 -0.03
N PRO A 55 6.11 3.79 -0.60
CA PRO A 55 6.82 4.86 0.12
C PRO A 55 6.11 5.37 1.37
N PHE A 56 4.78 5.26 1.41
CA PHE A 56 3.98 5.60 2.60
C PHE A 56 4.44 4.88 3.88
N PHE A 57 4.99 3.66 3.76
CA PHE A 57 5.52 2.89 4.89
C PHE A 57 7.03 3.03 5.09
N ASN A 58 7.70 3.94 4.38
CA ASN A 58 9.16 4.12 4.51
C ASN A 58 9.58 4.58 5.91
N ASP A 59 8.77 5.38 6.57
CA ASP A 59 9.06 5.85 7.93
C ASP A 59 9.19 4.67 8.91
N LEU A 60 8.39 3.61 8.72
CA LEU A 60 8.46 2.39 9.53
C LEU A 60 9.76 1.59 9.31
N ARG A 61 10.50 1.86 8.23
CA ARG A 61 11.79 1.23 7.90
C ARG A 61 12.98 2.02 8.43
N VAL A 62 12.76 3.11 9.15
CA VAL A 62 13.84 3.86 9.79
C VAL A 62 14.18 3.19 11.13
N PRO A 63 15.45 2.87 11.42
CA PRO A 63 15.84 2.13 12.62
C PRO A 63 15.51 2.87 13.93
N ASP A 64 15.46 4.21 13.88
CA ASP A 64 15.22 5.05 15.06
C ASP A 64 13.73 5.35 15.31
N LEU A 65 12.82 4.79 14.51
CA LEU A 65 11.40 5.05 14.70
C LEU A 65 10.86 4.31 15.93
N SER A 66 10.34 5.09 16.88
CA SER A 66 9.61 4.59 18.04
C SER A 66 8.13 4.93 17.94
N LEU A 67 7.28 4.15 18.59
CA LEU A 67 5.87 4.47 18.70
C LEU A 67 5.68 5.80 19.46
N PRO A 68 4.56 6.52 19.26
CA PRO A 68 4.29 7.79 19.96
C PRO A 68 4.28 7.68 21.50
N ASN A 69 4.17 6.46 22.03
CA ASN A 69 4.24 6.13 23.45
C ASN A 69 5.66 5.78 23.93
N GLY A 70 6.68 5.93 23.08
CA GLY A 70 8.08 5.62 23.40
C GLY A 70 8.44 4.13 23.37
N ARG A 71 7.53 3.23 22.99
CA ARG A 71 7.83 1.80 22.85
C ARG A 71 8.51 1.50 21.51
N PRO A 72 9.37 0.47 21.45
CA PRO A 72 9.91 0.02 20.17
C PRO A 72 8.78 -0.51 19.27
N LEU A 73 9.01 -0.43 17.96
CA LEU A 73 8.11 -1.05 16.99
C LEU A 73 8.06 -2.59 17.20
N PRO A 74 6.91 -3.23 16.92
CA PRO A 74 6.84 -4.68 16.89
C PRO A 74 7.70 -5.26 15.75
N SER A 75 7.86 -6.58 15.70
CA SER A 75 8.50 -7.25 14.57
C SER A 75 7.70 -7.01 13.29
N LEU A 76 8.16 -6.08 12.45
CA LEU A 76 7.51 -5.70 11.18
C LEU A 76 8.12 -6.40 9.96
N PHE A 77 9.35 -6.90 10.07
CA PHE A 77 10.15 -7.40 8.94
C PHE A 77 10.46 -8.90 9.01
N ASN A 78 9.80 -9.65 9.88
CA ASN A 78 9.98 -11.09 10.10
C ASN A 78 9.23 -11.94 9.06
N PHE A 79 9.39 -11.62 7.78
CA PHE A 79 8.71 -12.33 6.68
C PHE A 79 9.24 -13.77 6.54
N THR A 80 8.32 -14.71 6.40
CA THR A 80 8.61 -16.11 6.09
C THR A 80 8.89 -16.32 4.60
N ALA A 81 9.57 -17.41 4.26
CA ALA A 81 9.80 -17.79 2.86
C ALA A 81 8.49 -17.96 2.06
N GLN A 82 7.42 -18.39 2.73
CA GLN A 82 6.10 -18.55 2.11
C GLN A 82 5.45 -17.19 1.80
N GLU A 83 5.59 -16.20 2.67
CA GLU A 83 5.06 -14.84 2.44
C GLU A 83 5.79 -14.14 1.30
N LEU A 84 7.09 -14.41 1.12
CA LEU A 84 7.90 -13.83 0.04
C LEU A 84 7.88 -14.65 -1.26
N ALA A 85 7.22 -15.81 -1.28
CA ALA A 85 7.23 -16.73 -2.44
C ALA A 85 6.75 -16.06 -3.73
N GLY A 86 5.79 -15.13 -3.62
CA GLY A 86 5.26 -14.35 -4.76
C GLY A 86 5.95 -13.00 -5.02
N ALA A 87 6.93 -12.59 -4.20
CA ALA A 87 7.63 -11.32 -4.37
C ALA A 87 8.84 -11.46 -5.32
N SER A 88 9.00 -10.49 -6.21
CA SER A 88 10.25 -10.30 -6.98
C SER A 88 11.42 -9.95 -6.06
N THR A 89 12.64 -10.18 -6.53
CA THR A 89 13.87 -9.86 -5.78
C THR A 89 13.94 -8.39 -5.37
N GLU A 90 13.49 -7.49 -6.25
CA GLU A 90 13.41 -6.04 -5.97
C GLU A 90 12.42 -5.71 -4.85
N LEU A 91 11.23 -6.35 -4.87
CA LEU A 91 10.24 -6.17 -3.81
C LEU A 91 10.76 -6.68 -2.47
N ARG A 92 11.45 -7.82 -2.45
CA ARG A 92 12.07 -8.35 -1.22
C ARG A 92 13.09 -7.37 -0.63
N GLN A 93 13.91 -6.75 -1.47
CA GLN A 93 14.88 -5.75 -1.04
C GLN A 93 14.22 -4.48 -0.47
N ARG A 94 13.06 -4.10 -0.99
CA ARG A 94 12.27 -2.96 -0.46
C ARG A 94 11.48 -3.30 0.79
N LEU A 95 11.03 -4.55 0.93
CA LEU A 95 10.26 -5.01 2.09
C LEU A 95 11.15 -5.22 3.31
N VAL A 96 12.35 -5.78 3.12
CA VAL A 96 13.30 -6.08 4.20
C VAL A 96 14.47 -5.08 4.17
N PRO A 97 14.47 -4.06 5.05
CA PRO A 97 15.56 -3.09 5.12
C PRO A 97 16.85 -3.73 5.61
N GLU A 98 18.01 -3.13 5.29
CA GLU A 98 19.32 -3.74 5.55
C GLU A 98 19.57 -4.03 7.04
N HIS A 99 19.10 -3.17 7.94
CA HIS A 99 19.22 -3.36 9.39
C HIS A 99 18.37 -4.51 9.93
N ALA A 100 17.39 -5.01 9.17
CA ALA A 100 16.54 -6.14 9.52
C ALA A 100 16.96 -7.45 8.84
N ARG A 101 18.00 -7.42 8.00
CA ARG A 101 18.61 -8.61 7.39
C ARG A 101 19.55 -9.27 8.40
N THR A 102 18.98 -9.98 9.36
CA THR A 102 19.72 -10.90 10.25
C THR A 102 20.05 -12.21 9.56
#